data_AF-A0A8S0UA57-F1
#
_entry.id   AF-A0A8S0UA57-F1
#
_cell.length_a   1.000
_cell.length_b   1.000
_cell.length_c   1.000
_cell.angle_alpha   90.00
_cell.angle_beta   90.00
_cell.angle_gamma   90.00
#
_symmetry.space_group_name_H-M   'P 1'
#
loop_
_entity.id
_entity.type
_entity.pdbx_description
1 polymer ?
#
loop_
_entity_poly.entity_id
_entity_poly.type
_entity_poly.pdbx_seq_one_letter_code
_entity_poly.pdbx_strand_id
1 'polypeptide(L)'
;MEAYCDLEVDVNGEEVFMVDMKVLSSYSGSIKKMFSKSKGGKRNLKVIYHDFPGGAENFELITRFCYNNGKININPFNITDLNCAAYLMEMDKGVTGSKNLIDQTEKSLEDIKYWTWSELMAALKRCQDFFPVASSSGMIEKCLDSLLGRIASSCETSPCPSVSSPDSSKLRASCDTRSSESLKSSFLRVTWWFKDLVQLDIHVIEMLVKSMVSRNLNHSIISKFLFHYQKTRLASTSSDEKIRMVESVVEMLYSLDLSTVSYKRLFGMLRVSSHVNISKCCRCKLESMIGLQLDQATLDDFLVPSPVRAHYLYDVNLVIRLVKSFLAKGVWCLPLSRLKKVASLVDLYIAEVAPDPQLKPSKFLALIRALPDSARDSFDGIYHSVDLYLEVCYIYIL
;
A
#
# COMPACT_ATOMS: atom_id res chain seq x y z
N MET A 1 -41.17 0.95 -40.09
CA MET A 1 -41.11 0.06 -38.92
C MET A 1 -41.16 1.00 -37.72
N GLU A 2 -42.32 1.17 -37.09
CA GLU A 2 -42.45 2.04 -35.91
C GLU A 2 -41.61 1.43 -34.79
N ALA A 3 -40.59 2.15 -34.33
CA ALA A 3 -39.79 1.74 -33.18
C ALA A 3 -40.67 1.86 -31.93
N TYR A 4 -41.20 0.73 -31.46
CA TYR A 4 -41.98 0.65 -30.23
C TYR A 4 -40.99 0.61 -29.05
N CYS A 5 -40.51 1.77 -28.61
CA CYS A 5 -39.76 1.87 -27.36
C CYS A 5 -40.77 1.83 -26.19
N ASP A 6 -40.84 0.71 -25.49
CA ASP A 6 -41.81 0.42 -24.43
C ASP A 6 -41.19 0.39 -23.02
N LEU A 7 -39.89 0.67 -22.91
CA LEU A 7 -39.15 0.75 -21.66
C LEU A 7 -38.38 2.08 -21.54
N GLU A 8 -38.62 2.79 -20.44
CA GLU A 8 -37.85 3.96 -20.00
C GLU A 8 -36.73 3.48 -19.05
N VAL A 9 -35.48 3.79 -19.36
CA VAL A 9 -34.33 3.48 -18.49
C VAL A 9 -33.63 4.77 -18.10
N ASP A 10 -33.70 5.09 -16.82
CA ASP A 10 -33.02 6.22 -16.20
C ASP A 10 -31.67 5.74 -15.64
N VAL A 11 -30.58 6.32 -16.14
CA VAL A 11 -29.21 5.92 -15.78
C VAL A 11 -28.57 7.03 -14.96
N ASN A 12 -28.36 6.74 -13.69
CA ASN A 12 -27.71 7.61 -12.68
C ASN A 12 -28.39 8.99 -12.51
N GLY A 13 -29.62 9.17 -13.00
CA GLY A 13 -30.27 10.49 -13.07
C GLY A 13 -29.64 11.45 -14.09
N GLU A 14 -28.71 10.97 -14.92
CA GLU A 14 -27.99 11.75 -15.94
C GLU A 14 -28.77 11.78 -17.25
N GLU A 15 -29.15 10.60 -17.75
CA GLU A 15 -29.86 10.44 -19.02
C GLU A 15 -30.96 9.39 -18.93
N VAL A 16 -32.01 9.60 -19.73
CA VAL A 16 -33.16 8.70 -19.84
C VAL A 16 -33.22 8.13 -21.25
N PHE A 17 -33.13 6.81 -21.36
CA PHE A 17 -33.16 6.08 -22.62
C PHE A 17 -34.52 5.45 -22.85
N MET A 18 -35.03 5.61 -24.07
CA MET A 18 -36.24 4.90 -24.53
C MET A 18 -35.82 3.72 -25.38
N VAL A 19 -36.02 2.51 -24.87
CA VAL A 19 -35.53 1.26 -25.48
C VAL A 19 -36.66 0.24 -25.66
N ASP A 20 -36.41 -0.73 -26.55
CA ASP A 20 -37.27 -1.87 -26.83
C ASP A 20 -36.97 -2.97 -25.80
N MET A 21 -37.97 -3.24 -24.98
CA MET A 21 -37.91 -4.21 -23.90
C MET A 21 -37.59 -5.63 -24.41
N LYS A 22 -38.12 -6.03 -25.57
CA LYS A 22 -37.88 -7.37 -26.13
C LYS A 22 -36.44 -7.51 -26.58
N VAL A 23 -35.87 -6.45 -27.19
CA VAL A 23 -34.47 -6.44 -27.59
C VAL A 23 -33.58 -6.59 -26.36
N LEU A 24 -33.72 -5.73 -25.34
CA LEU A 24 -32.84 -5.81 -24.16
C LEU A 24 -33.02 -7.11 -23.37
N SER A 25 -34.24 -7.60 -23.19
CA SER A 25 -34.49 -8.86 -22.46
C SER A 25 -33.95 -10.11 -23.18
N SER A 26 -33.65 -10.01 -24.48
CA SER A 26 -32.97 -11.06 -25.25
C SER A 26 -31.46 -11.14 -24.99
N TYR A 27 -30.87 -10.15 -24.31
CA TYR A 27 -29.45 -10.13 -23.93
C TYR A 27 -29.23 -10.00 -22.41
N SER A 28 -30.14 -9.38 -21.67
CA SER A 28 -29.99 -9.13 -20.22
C SER A 28 -30.89 -10.05 -19.40
N GLY A 29 -30.27 -10.89 -18.59
CA GLY A 29 -30.96 -11.76 -17.63
C GLY A 29 -31.69 -10.96 -16.55
N SER A 30 -31.09 -9.87 -16.06
CA SER A 30 -31.69 -9.06 -15.00
C SER A 30 -32.97 -8.37 -15.47
N ILE A 31 -32.94 -7.76 -16.66
CA ILE A 31 -34.10 -7.18 -17.35
C ILE A 31 -35.18 -8.25 -17.57
N LYS A 32 -34.82 -9.40 -18.14
CA LYS A 32 -35.76 -10.52 -18.35
C LYS A 32 -36.45 -10.99 -17.06
N LYS A 33 -35.70 -11.08 -15.95
CA LYS A 33 -36.22 -11.46 -14.61
C LYS A 33 -37.13 -10.39 -14.00
N MET A 34 -36.81 -9.10 -14.19
CA MET A 34 -37.66 -8.01 -13.72
C MET A 34 -39.03 -8.05 -14.42
N PHE A 35 -39.06 -8.39 -15.72
CA PHE A 35 -40.29 -8.47 -16.47
C PHE A 35 -41.12 -9.73 -16.22
N SER A 36 -40.50 -10.89 -16.05
CA SER A 36 -41.26 -12.13 -15.75
C SER A 36 -42.05 -12.05 -14.44
N LYS A 37 -41.67 -11.14 -13.53
CA LYS A 37 -42.35 -10.84 -12.27
C LYS A 37 -43.48 -9.81 -12.41
N SER A 38 -43.51 -9.02 -13.47
CA SER A 38 -44.51 -7.97 -13.71
C SER A 38 -45.75 -8.56 -14.40
N LYS A 39 -46.82 -8.87 -13.64
CA LYS A 39 -48.08 -9.44 -14.14
C LYS A 39 -49.17 -8.40 -14.49
N GLY A 40 -48.82 -7.13 -14.74
CA GLY A 40 -49.79 -6.05 -15.00
C GLY A 40 -49.74 -5.49 -16.42
N GLY A 41 -50.90 -5.32 -17.08
CA GLY A 41 -51.01 -4.82 -18.46
C GLY A 41 -50.44 -3.41 -18.70
N LYS A 42 -50.26 -3.05 -19.99
CA LYS A 42 -49.70 -1.80 -20.56
C LYS A 42 -49.49 -0.67 -19.53
N ARG A 43 -48.37 -0.73 -18.81
CA ARG A 43 -47.83 0.39 -18.04
C ARG A 43 -46.52 0.78 -18.71
N ASN A 44 -46.24 2.08 -18.78
CA ASN A 44 -44.91 2.58 -19.15
C ASN A 44 -43.94 2.06 -18.09
N LEU A 45 -43.10 1.10 -18.46
CA LEU A 45 -42.17 0.46 -17.55
C LEU A 45 -40.96 1.39 -17.41
N LYS A 46 -40.57 1.67 -16.17
CA LYS A 46 -39.39 2.48 -15.86
C LYS A 46 -38.41 1.66 -15.02
N VAL A 47 -37.17 1.61 -15.46
CA VAL A 47 -36.02 1.06 -14.71
C VAL A 47 -35.11 2.21 -14.35
N ILE A 48 -34.61 2.22 -13.11
CA ILE A 48 -33.70 3.26 -12.62
C ILE A 48 -32.43 2.57 -12.13
N TYR A 49 -31.30 2.94 -12.72
CA TYR A 49 -29.97 2.58 -12.22
C TYR A 49 -29.40 3.78 -11.48
N HIS A 50 -28.86 3.57 -10.28
CA HIS A 50 -28.26 4.65 -9.48
C HIS A 50 -26.75 4.73 -9.62
N ASP A 51 -26.08 3.61 -9.91
CA ASP A 51 -24.62 3.51 -10.07
C ASP A 51 -24.26 2.55 -11.22
N PHE A 52 -24.74 2.83 -12.43
CA PHE A 52 -24.44 2.01 -13.60
C PHE A 52 -22.95 2.14 -13.98
N PRO A 53 -22.22 1.03 -14.18
CA PRO A 53 -20.81 1.05 -14.58
C PRO A 53 -20.59 1.88 -15.84
N GLY A 54 -19.74 2.89 -15.78
CA GLY A 54 -19.45 3.81 -16.89
C GLY A 54 -20.61 4.76 -17.27
N GLY A 55 -21.64 4.87 -16.45
CA GLY A 55 -22.73 5.84 -16.59
C GLY A 55 -23.56 5.69 -17.87
N ALA A 56 -24.20 6.80 -18.28
CA ALA A 56 -25.05 6.85 -19.46
C ALA A 56 -24.31 6.48 -20.75
N GLU A 57 -23.07 6.94 -20.92
CA GLU A 57 -22.24 6.63 -22.10
C GLU A 57 -22.03 5.13 -22.28
N ASN A 58 -21.73 4.41 -21.20
CA ASN A 58 -21.55 2.96 -21.28
C ASN A 58 -22.90 2.23 -21.46
N PHE A 59 -23.99 2.74 -20.88
CA PHE A 59 -25.32 2.18 -21.16
C PHE A 59 -25.70 2.33 -22.64
N GLU A 60 -25.33 3.44 -23.29
CA GLU A 60 -25.48 3.60 -24.73
C GLU A 60 -24.71 2.52 -25.50
N LEU A 61 -23.48 2.20 -25.09
CA LEU A 61 -22.71 1.10 -25.70
C LEU A 61 -23.39 -0.26 -25.51
N ILE A 62 -23.95 -0.54 -24.34
CA ILE A 62 -24.71 -1.78 -24.07
C ILE A 62 -25.96 -1.86 -24.96
N THR A 63 -26.70 -0.77 -25.11
CA THR A 63 -27.87 -0.77 -25.99
C THR A 63 -27.45 -0.96 -27.44
N ARG A 64 -26.42 -0.26 -27.93
CA ARG A 64 -25.85 -0.47 -29.28
C ARG A 64 -25.45 -1.93 -29.51
N PHE A 65 -24.87 -2.60 -28.51
CA PHE A 65 -24.57 -4.03 -28.57
C PHE A 65 -25.84 -4.88 -28.78
N CYS A 66 -26.88 -4.65 -27.98
CA CYS A 66 -28.16 -5.38 -28.06
C CYS A 66 -28.84 -5.19 -29.43
N TYR A 67 -28.88 -3.95 -29.94
CA TYR A 67 -29.51 -3.62 -31.22
C TYR A 67 -28.68 -4.04 -32.43
N ASN A 68 -27.36 -4.20 -32.30
CA ASN A 68 -26.46 -4.61 -33.37
C ASN A 68 -26.14 -6.11 -33.36
N ASN A 69 -27.11 -6.94 -32.94
CA ASN A 69 -26.98 -8.40 -32.92
C ASN A 69 -25.75 -8.91 -32.13
N GLY A 70 -25.45 -8.28 -31.00
CA GLY A 70 -24.35 -8.66 -30.12
C GLY A 70 -22.95 -8.35 -30.67
N LYS A 71 -22.83 -7.34 -31.55
CA LYS A 71 -21.55 -6.84 -32.06
C LYS A 71 -21.22 -5.49 -31.43
N ILE A 72 -20.03 -5.39 -30.83
CA ILE A 72 -19.49 -4.16 -30.25
C ILE A 72 -17.98 -4.10 -30.46
N ASN A 73 -17.44 -2.89 -30.53
CA ASN A 73 -16.01 -2.67 -30.53
C ASN A 73 -15.49 -2.55 -29.08
N ILE A 74 -14.72 -3.53 -28.64
CA ILE A 74 -14.13 -3.56 -27.30
C ILE A 74 -12.69 -3.06 -27.41
N ASN A 75 -12.33 -2.09 -26.57
CA ASN A 75 -11.00 -1.50 -26.48
C ASN A 75 -10.58 -1.35 -25.00
N PRO A 76 -9.29 -1.08 -24.71
CA PRO A 76 -8.80 -1.01 -23.34
C PRO A 76 -9.46 0.07 -22.46
N PHE A 77 -10.10 1.07 -23.07
CA PHE A 77 -10.76 2.15 -22.34
C PHE A 77 -12.20 1.79 -21.96
N ASN A 78 -12.94 1.04 -22.78
CA ASN A 78 -14.34 0.70 -22.50
C ASN A 78 -14.55 -0.69 -21.89
N ILE A 79 -13.56 -1.59 -22.00
CA ILE A 79 -13.70 -2.99 -21.60
C ILE A 79 -14.06 -3.16 -20.12
N THR A 80 -13.53 -2.32 -19.25
CA THR A 80 -13.81 -2.35 -17.81
C THR A 80 -15.28 -2.06 -17.53
N ASP A 81 -15.78 -0.95 -18.06
CA ASP A 81 -17.16 -0.52 -17.86
C ASP A 81 -18.13 -1.50 -18.52
N LEU A 82 -17.80 -1.99 -19.73
CA LEU A 82 -18.59 -3.01 -20.44
C LEU A 82 -18.65 -4.33 -19.66
N ASN A 83 -17.54 -4.80 -19.11
CA ASN A 83 -17.50 -6.04 -18.36
C ASN A 83 -18.32 -5.91 -17.06
N CYS A 84 -18.11 -4.85 -16.28
CA CYS A 84 -18.87 -4.61 -15.05
C CYS A 84 -20.37 -4.45 -15.34
N ALA A 85 -20.76 -3.71 -16.38
CA ALA A 85 -22.14 -3.57 -16.80
C ALA A 85 -22.75 -4.91 -17.26
N ALA A 86 -22.00 -5.72 -18.01
CA ALA A 86 -22.45 -7.02 -18.47
C ALA A 86 -22.74 -7.98 -17.30
N TYR A 87 -21.90 -7.98 -16.25
CA TYR A 87 -22.16 -8.72 -15.01
C TYR A 87 -23.39 -8.18 -14.27
N LEU A 88 -23.50 -6.86 -14.10
CA LEU A 88 -24.66 -6.22 -13.46
C LEU A 88 -25.99 -6.58 -14.17
N MET A 89 -25.95 -6.62 -15.50
CA MET A 89 -27.12 -6.91 -16.33
C MET A 89 -27.34 -8.40 -16.59
N GLU A 90 -26.51 -9.27 -16.01
CA GLU A 90 -26.53 -10.73 -16.20
C GLU A 90 -26.55 -11.11 -17.70
N MET A 91 -25.65 -10.52 -18.49
CA MET A 91 -25.57 -10.74 -19.94
C MET A 91 -24.76 -11.99 -20.29
N ASP A 92 -25.18 -13.14 -19.76
CA ASP A 92 -24.49 -14.44 -19.87
C ASP A 92 -25.11 -15.38 -20.93
N LYS A 93 -24.52 -16.58 -21.09
CA LYS A 93 -24.98 -17.62 -22.05
C LYS A 93 -26.38 -18.16 -21.74
N GLY A 94 -26.92 -17.91 -20.54
CA GLY A 94 -28.26 -18.32 -20.14
C GLY A 94 -29.36 -17.52 -20.84
N VAL A 95 -29.00 -16.40 -21.48
CA VAL A 95 -29.91 -15.60 -22.29
C VAL A 95 -29.87 -16.11 -23.74
N THR A 96 -31.03 -16.52 -24.24
CA THR A 96 -31.22 -17.37 -25.43
C THR A 96 -30.58 -16.82 -26.73
N GLY A 97 -29.68 -17.60 -27.33
CA GLY A 97 -29.36 -17.58 -28.78
C GLY A 97 -28.51 -16.40 -29.29
N SER A 98 -28.08 -15.50 -28.42
CA SER A 98 -27.34 -14.28 -28.78
C SER A 98 -25.87 -14.36 -28.35
N LYS A 99 -25.01 -13.52 -28.94
CA LYS A 99 -23.60 -13.43 -28.52
C LYS A 99 -23.55 -12.84 -27.12
N ASN A 100 -22.81 -13.47 -26.21
CA ASN A 100 -22.63 -13.04 -24.84
C ASN A 100 -21.59 -11.89 -24.76
N LEU A 101 -21.88 -10.85 -23.97
CA LEU A 101 -20.97 -9.72 -23.78
C LEU A 101 -19.86 -10.01 -22.76
N ILE A 102 -20.17 -10.73 -21.67
CA ILE A 102 -19.19 -11.22 -20.69
C ILE A 102 -18.12 -12.04 -21.42
N ASP A 103 -18.49 -13.04 -22.22
CA ASP A 103 -17.53 -13.87 -22.97
C ASP A 103 -16.68 -13.03 -23.94
N GLN A 104 -17.27 -12.03 -24.59
CA GLN A 104 -16.53 -11.15 -25.51
C GLN A 104 -15.52 -10.28 -24.78
N THR A 105 -15.92 -9.69 -23.64
CA THR A 105 -14.99 -8.91 -22.81
C THR A 105 -13.90 -9.77 -22.18
N GLU A 106 -14.23 -10.98 -21.71
CA GLU A 106 -13.24 -11.94 -21.18
C GLU A 106 -12.23 -12.37 -22.25
N LYS A 107 -12.69 -12.62 -23.48
CA LYS A 107 -11.83 -12.93 -24.61
C LYS A 107 -10.94 -11.75 -24.99
N SER A 108 -11.47 -10.52 -25.02
CA SER A 108 -10.67 -9.32 -25.27
C SER A 108 -9.65 -9.04 -24.15
N LEU A 109 -9.90 -9.50 -22.92
CA LEU A 109 -8.92 -9.42 -21.82
C LEU A 109 -7.72 -10.37 -22.02
N GLU A 110 -7.79 -11.38 -22.88
CA GLU A 110 -6.63 -12.22 -23.22
C GLU A 110 -5.50 -11.41 -23.90
N ASP A 111 -5.87 -10.31 -24.57
CA ASP A 111 -4.95 -9.40 -25.25
C ASP A 111 -4.32 -8.35 -24.31
N ILE A 112 -4.60 -8.40 -22.99
CA ILE A 112 -4.10 -7.43 -21.99
C ILE A 112 -2.57 -7.30 -21.95
N LYS A 113 -1.85 -8.35 -22.37
CA LYS A 113 -0.38 -8.33 -22.51
C LYS A 113 0.11 -7.28 -23.50
N TYR A 114 -0.71 -6.93 -24.50
CA TYR A 114 -0.35 -5.98 -25.56
C TYR A 114 -0.72 -4.54 -25.26
N TRP A 115 -1.46 -4.28 -24.17
CA TRP A 115 -1.88 -2.93 -23.82
C TRP A 115 -0.68 -2.03 -23.51
N THR A 116 -0.85 -0.73 -23.60
CA THR A 116 0.11 0.26 -23.11
C THR A 116 0.02 0.39 -21.59
N TRP A 117 1.03 1.01 -20.97
CA TRP A 117 0.99 1.30 -19.52
C TRP A 117 -0.18 2.22 -19.16
N SER A 118 -0.43 3.24 -19.98
CA SER A 118 -1.55 4.17 -19.82
C SER A 118 -2.91 3.47 -19.86
N GLU A 119 -3.08 2.50 -20.75
CA GLU A 119 -4.31 1.72 -20.85
C GLU A 119 -4.55 0.86 -19.61
N LEU A 120 -3.52 0.19 -19.09
CA LEU A 120 -3.61 -0.56 -17.83
C LEU A 120 -3.95 0.35 -16.65
N MET A 121 -3.31 1.51 -16.56
CA MET A 121 -3.58 2.48 -15.50
C MET A 121 -5.01 3.05 -15.59
N ALA A 122 -5.51 3.30 -16.79
CA ALA A 122 -6.88 3.75 -17.00
C ALA A 122 -7.90 2.66 -16.60
N ALA A 123 -7.66 1.41 -16.98
CA ALA A 123 -8.50 0.27 -16.61
C ALA A 123 -8.53 0.06 -15.08
N LEU A 124 -7.38 0.10 -14.40
CA LEU A 124 -7.31 -0.02 -12.94
C LEU A 124 -8.01 1.13 -12.22
N LYS A 125 -7.97 2.35 -12.77
CA LYS A 125 -8.73 3.49 -12.25
C LYS A 125 -10.23 3.24 -12.33
N ARG A 126 -10.75 2.85 -13.50
CA ARG A 126 -12.17 2.52 -13.68
C ARG A 126 -12.63 1.36 -12.80
N CYS A 127 -11.79 0.36 -12.57
CA CYS A 127 -12.13 -0.76 -11.68
C CYS A 127 -12.37 -0.33 -10.23
N GLN A 128 -11.78 0.78 -9.78
CA GLN A 128 -11.95 1.27 -8.41
C GLN A 128 -13.35 1.83 -8.17
N ASP A 129 -13.96 2.44 -9.19
CA ASP A 129 -15.33 2.98 -9.11
C ASP A 129 -16.37 1.86 -8.89
N PHE A 130 -16.09 0.65 -9.38
CA PHE A 130 -17.00 -0.52 -9.31
C PHE A 130 -16.32 -1.76 -8.71
N PHE A 131 -15.56 -1.55 -7.63
CA PHE A 131 -14.69 -2.57 -7.04
C PHE A 131 -15.35 -3.95 -6.80
N PRO A 132 -16.53 -4.09 -6.16
CA PRO A 132 -17.11 -5.41 -5.88
C PRO A 132 -17.40 -6.25 -7.13
N VAL A 133 -17.87 -5.60 -8.20
CA VAL A 133 -18.18 -6.25 -9.47
C VAL A 133 -16.89 -6.57 -10.21
N ALA A 134 -15.96 -5.61 -10.26
CA ALA A 134 -14.66 -5.77 -10.91
C ALA A 134 -13.82 -6.90 -10.28
N SER A 135 -13.81 -7.04 -8.95
CA SER A 135 -13.15 -8.17 -8.27
C SER A 135 -13.81 -9.51 -8.61
N SER A 136 -15.14 -9.55 -8.69
CA SER A 136 -15.87 -10.79 -9.04
C SER A 136 -15.58 -11.26 -10.46
N SER A 137 -15.30 -10.33 -11.38
CA SER A 137 -14.93 -10.61 -12.77
C SER A 137 -13.49 -11.09 -12.98
N GLY A 138 -12.62 -10.99 -11.96
CA GLY A 138 -11.19 -11.28 -12.09
C GLY A 138 -10.39 -10.25 -12.91
N MET A 139 -11.00 -9.12 -13.27
CA MET A 139 -10.37 -8.10 -14.13
C MET A 139 -9.24 -7.35 -13.42
N ILE A 140 -9.42 -7.03 -12.15
CA ILE A 140 -8.41 -6.33 -11.34
C ILE A 140 -7.14 -7.20 -11.28
N GLU A 141 -7.29 -8.49 -11.00
CA GLU A 141 -6.21 -9.46 -10.91
C GLU A 141 -5.46 -9.57 -12.24
N LYS A 142 -6.16 -9.69 -13.38
CA LYS A 142 -5.54 -9.73 -14.71
C LYS A 142 -4.75 -8.44 -15.02
N CYS A 143 -5.31 -7.28 -14.68
CA CYS A 143 -4.64 -5.99 -14.88
C CYS A 143 -3.39 -5.87 -14.02
N LEU A 144 -3.49 -6.23 -12.73
CA LEU A 144 -2.36 -6.24 -11.80
C LEU A 144 -1.28 -7.22 -12.24
N ASP A 145 -1.66 -8.41 -12.72
CA ASP A 145 -0.72 -9.43 -13.18
C ASP A 145 0.09 -8.97 -14.40
N SER A 146 -0.56 -8.30 -15.36
CA SER A 146 0.08 -7.70 -16.53
C SER A 146 1.00 -6.54 -16.12
N LEU A 147 0.54 -5.68 -15.20
CA LEU A 147 1.32 -4.57 -14.66
C LEU A 147 2.57 -5.08 -13.92
N LEU A 148 2.43 -6.11 -13.10
CA LEU A 148 3.52 -6.76 -12.38
C LEU A 148 4.55 -7.40 -13.33
N GLY A 149 4.11 -8.01 -14.43
CA GLY A 149 5.01 -8.54 -15.45
C GLY A 149 5.95 -7.47 -16.02
N ARG A 150 5.46 -6.24 -16.17
CA ARG A 150 6.26 -5.10 -16.66
C ARG A 150 7.19 -4.53 -15.60
N ILE A 151 6.72 -4.45 -14.35
CA ILE A 151 7.57 -4.00 -13.24
C ILE A 151 8.73 -4.99 -13.05
N ALA A 152 8.46 -6.29 -13.07
CA ALA A 152 9.48 -7.33 -12.92
C ALA A 152 10.52 -7.27 -14.06
N SER A 153 10.10 -7.18 -15.32
CA SER A 153 11.04 -7.10 -16.46
C SER A 153 11.92 -5.84 -16.44
N SER A 154 11.40 -4.72 -15.92
CA SER A 154 12.19 -3.51 -15.73
C SER A 154 13.22 -3.60 -14.59
N CYS A 155 13.00 -4.48 -13.61
CA CYS A 155 13.95 -4.70 -12.51
C CYS A 155 15.09 -5.67 -12.89
N GLU A 156 14.83 -6.63 -13.78
CA GLU A 156 15.82 -7.64 -14.22
C GLU A 156 16.87 -7.09 -15.20
N THR A 157 16.54 -6.04 -15.94
CA THR A 157 17.42 -5.43 -16.96
C THR A 157 18.49 -4.48 -16.39
N SER A 158 18.61 -4.38 -15.07
CA SER A 158 19.71 -3.66 -14.40
C SER A 158 20.94 -4.58 -14.28
N PRO A 159 22.03 -4.37 -15.03
CA PRO A 159 23.23 -5.19 -14.87
C PRO A 159 23.86 -4.89 -13.51
N CYS A 160 23.94 -5.89 -12.63
CA CYS A 160 24.92 -5.86 -11.55
C CYS A 160 26.31 -5.98 -12.19
N PRO A 161 27.27 -5.10 -11.87
CA PRO A 161 28.68 -5.39 -12.13
C PRO A 161 29.14 -6.38 -11.04
N SER A 162 28.64 -7.62 -11.09
CA SER A 162 29.22 -8.71 -10.32
C SER A 162 30.51 -9.12 -11.02
N VAL A 163 31.62 -8.64 -10.47
CA VAL A 163 32.98 -9.02 -10.81
C VAL A 163 33.13 -10.52 -10.53
N SER A 164 33.10 -11.32 -11.58
CA SER A 164 33.63 -12.67 -11.56
C SER A 164 34.22 -13.02 -12.92
N SER A 165 35.45 -12.57 -13.14
CA SER A 165 36.41 -13.32 -13.95
C SER A 165 37.82 -13.07 -13.42
N PRO A 166 38.64 -14.12 -13.22
CA PRO A 166 40.00 -13.99 -12.71
C PRO A 166 40.99 -13.69 -13.85
N ASP A 167 42.12 -13.11 -13.46
CA ASP A 167 43.37 -12.98 -14.22
C ASP A 167 43.40 -12.00 -15.40
N SER A 168 43.96 -10.81 -15.16
CA SER A 168 45.33 -10.53 -15.63
C SER A 168 45.74 -9.09 -15.28
N SER A 169 47.03 -8.97 -15.01
CA SER A 169 47.73 -7.84 -14.40
C SER A 169 47.88 -6.60 -15.30
N LYS A 170 47.96 -5.44 -14.63
CA LYS A 170 48.59 -4.17 -15.05
C LYS A 170 47.94 -3.46 -16.25
N LEU A 171 47.35 -2.30 -16.00
CA LEU A 171 47.94 -0.98 -16.34
C LEU A 171 47.06 0.16 -15.77
N ARG A 172 47.68 1.32 -15.63
CA ARG A 172 47.38 2.44 -14.73
C ARG A 172 46.77 3.62 -15.51
N ALA A 173 45.68 4.21 -15.04
CA ALA A 173 45.27 5.63 -15.20
C ALA A 173 43.83 5.78 -14.66
N SER A 174 43.53 6.49 -13.55
CA SER A 174 43.58 7.94 -13.27
C SER A 174 42.23 8.65 -13.54
N CYS A 175 41.85 9.46 -12.53
CA CYS A 175 40.87 10.58 -12.50
C CYS A 175 39.37 10.29 -12.26
N ASP A 176 38.97 10.53 -11.00
CA ASP A 176 38.06 11.60 -10.56
C ASP A 176 36.65 11.81 -11.17
N THR A 177 35.69 11.86 -10.23
CA THR A 177 34.46 12.70 -10.22
C THR A 177 33.37 12.42 -11.27
N ARG A 178 32.40 11.53 -10.94
CA ARG A 178 30.91 11.66 -11.19
C ARG A 178 30.13 10.33 -11.11
N SER A 179 30.31 9.50 -10.09
CA SER A 179 29.46 8.29 -9.92
C SER A 179 28.04 8.55 -9.37
N SER A 180 27.60 9.81 -9.24
CA SER A 180 26.25 10.15 -8.76
C SER A 180 25.20 10.19 -9.88
N GLU A 181 25.58 10.40 -11.14
CA GLU A 181 24.63 10.44 -12.27
C GLU A 181 24.22 9.04 -12.74
N SER A 182 25.13 8.06 -12.74
CA SER A 182 24.80 6.68 -13.10
C SER A 182 23.89 6.00 -12.07
N LEU A 183 24.12 6.26 -10.77
CA LEU A 183 23.26 5.79 -9.67
C LEU A 183 21.90 6.49 -9.65
N LYS A 184 21.83 7.79 -9.97
CA LYS A 184 20.54 8.49 -10.13
C LYS A 184 19.77 7.98 -11.35
N SER A 185 20.46 7.75 -12.47
CA SER A 185 19.88 7.20 -13.70
C SER A 185 19.36 5.77 -13.51
N SER A 186 20.10 4.91 -12.81
CA SER A 186 19.63 3.56 -12.49
C SER A 186 18.47 3.57 -11.47
N PHE A 187 18.53 4.44 -10.46
CA PHE A 187 17.45 4.57 -9.48
C PHE A 187 16.16 5.13 -10.08
N LEU A 188 16.25 6.12 -10.97
CA LEU A 188 15.10 6.65 -11.72
C LEU A 188 14.51 5.59 -12.65
N ARG A 189 15.34 4.72 -13.24
CA ARG A 189 14.88 3.58 -14.05
C ARG A 189 14.19 2.47 -13.26
N VAL A 190 14.46 2.33 -11.97
CA VAL A 190 13.80 1.32 -11.12
C VAL A 190 12.52 1.87 -10.47
N THR A 191 12.39 3.19 -10.36
CA THR A 191 11.29 3.87 -9.63
C THR A 191 10.33 4.67 -10.52
N TRP A 192 10.44 4.54 -11.86
CA TRP A 192 9.62 5.26 -12.84
C TRP A 192 8.11 5.12 -12.59
N TRP A 193 7.66 3.94 -12.15
CA TRP A 193 6.26 3.60 -11.91
C TRP A 193 5.70 4.18 -10.60
N PHE A 194 6.55 4.70 -9.69
CA PHE A 194 6.09 5.16 -8.37
C PHE A 194 5.04 6.26 -8.49
N LYS A 195 5.25 7.24 -9.38
CA LYS A 195 4.35 8.40 -9.54
C LYS A 195 2.97 8.00 -10.07
N ASP A 196 2.92 6.99 -10.92
CA ASP A 196 1.67 6.55 -11.55
C ASP A 196 0.85 5.72 -10.56
N LEU A 197 1.49 4.81 -9.82
CA LEU A 197 0.80 3.94 -8.87
C LEU A 197 0.33 4.67 -7.60
N VAL A 198 0.95 5.80 -7.24
CA VAL A 198 0.48 6.63 -6.11
C VAL A 198 -0.97 7.08 -6.26
N GLN A 199 -1.47 7.17 -7.49
CA GLN A 199 -2.84 7.59 -7.80
C GLN A 199 -3.88 6.49 -7.52
N LEU A 200 -3.44 5.25 -7.30
CA LEU A 200 -4.32 4.13 -6.98
C LEU A 200 -4.66 4.11 -5.48
N ASP A 201 -5.84 3.60 -5.17
CA ASP A 201 -6.34 3.45 -3.82
C ASP A 201 -5.61 2.35 -3.05
N ILE A 202 -5.64 2.51 -1.72
CA ILE A 202 -4.88 1.67 -0.81
C ILE A 202 -5.21 0.18 -0.99
N HIS A 203 -6.46 -0.17 -1.29
CA HIS A 203 -6.89 -1.55 -1.52
C HIS A 203 -6.23 -2.17 -2.76
N VAL A 204 -6.12 -1.42 -3.86
CA VAL A 204 -5.42 -1.88 -5.07
C VAL A 204 -3.92 -2.03 -4.79
N ILE A 205 -3.34 -1.11 -4.01
CA ILE A 205 -1.94 -1.20 -3.58
C ILE A 205 -1.69 -2.42 -2.68
N GLU A 206 -2.61 -2.73 -1.76
CA GLU A 206 -2.53 -3.93 -0.93
C GLU A 206 -2.53 -5.22 -1.77
N MET A 207 -3.42 -5.31 -2.76
CA MET A 207 -3.45 -6.43 -3.71
C MET A 207 -2.15 -6.50 -4.51
N LEU A 208 -1.67 -5.36 -5.02
CA LEU A 208 -0.43 -5.27 -5.77
C LEU A 208 0.75 -5.76 -4.94
N VAL A 209 0.93 -5.27 -3.70
CA VAL A 209 2.06 -5.64 -2.84
C VAL A 209 2.01 -7.13 -2.47
N LYS A 210 0.83 -7.69 -2.18
CA LYS A 210 0.68 -9.14 -1.97
C LYS A 210 1.17 -9.93 -3.18
N SER A 211 0.81 -9.51 -4.39
CA SER A 211 1.26 -10.14 -5.63
C SER A 211 2.73 -9.88 -5.96
N MET A 212 3.30 -8.74 -5.54
CA MET A 212 4.74 -8.48 -5.65
C MET A 212 5.55 -9.42 -4.75
N VAL A 213 5.09 -9.62 -3.51
CA VAL A 213 5.72 -10.52 -2.54
C VAL A 213 5.61 -11.97 -3.00
N SER A 214 4.46 -12.42 -3.50
CA SER A 214 4.29 -13.80 -3.99
C SER A 214 5.17 -14.13 -5.21
N ARG A 215 5.54 -13.11 -5.99
CA ARG A 215 6.47 -13.22 -7.13
C ARG A 215 7.94 -12.95 -6.77
N ASN A 216 8.26 -12.82 -5.48
CA ASN A 216 9.61 -12.55 -4.96
C ASN A 216 10.28 -11.29 -5.57
N LEU A 217 9.50 -10.23 -5.84
CA LEU A 217 10.08 -8.95 -6.22
C LEU A 217 10.94 -8.40 -5.08
N ASN A 218 11.95 -7.59 -5.41
CA ASN A 218 12.89 -7.07 -4.42
C ASN A 218 12.17 -6.23 -3.33
N HIS A 219 12.15 -6.76 -2.10
CA HIS A 219 11.49 -6.15 -0.94
C HIS A 219 12.05 -4.75 -0.59
N SER A 220 13.31 -4.44 -0.94
CA SER A 220 13.87 -3.09 -0.80
C SER A 220 13.20 -2.09 -1.73
N ILE A 221 12.81 -2.49 -2.95
CA ILE A 221 12.09 -1.61 -3.88
C ILE A 221 10.65 -1.41 -3.40
N ILE A 222 9.98 -2.49 -2.97
CA ILE A 222 8.62 -2.45 -2.45
C ILE A 222 8.53 -1.53 -1.22
N SER A 223 9.44 -1.69 -0.25
CA SER A 223 9.47 -0.82 0.93
C SER A 223 9.73 0.64 0.56
N LYS A 224 10.64 0.91 -0.40
CA LYS A 224 10.87 2.28 -0.90
C LYS A 224 9.62 2.88 -1.53
N PHE A 225 8.86 2.09 -2.29
CA PHE A 225 7.58 2.50 -2.87
C PHE A 225 6.55 2.80 -1.78
N LEU A 226 6.38 1.93 -0.80
CA LEU A 226 5.43 2.12 0.30
C LEU A 226 5.68 3.42 1.08
N PHE A 227 6.94 3.73 1.40
CA PHE A 227 7.28 5.02 2.02
C PHE A 227 7.00 6.22 1.10
N HIS A 228 7.21 6.07 -0.21
CA HIS A 228 6.89 7.13 -1.18
C HIS A 228 5.37 7.34 -1.30
N TYR A 229 4.61 6.24 -1.35
CA TYR A 229 3.15 6.21 -1.39
C TYR A 229 2.56 6.94 -0.18
N GLN A 230 2.96 6.52 1.01
CA GLN A 230 2.54 7.14 2.27
C GLN A 230 2.87 8.64 2.28
N LYS A 231 4.12 9.02 2.01
CA LYS A 231 4.54 10.42 2.05
C LYS A 231 3.72 11.30 1.10
N THR A 232 3.41 10.81 -0.09
CA THR A 232 2.70 11.59 -1.12
C THR A 232 1.22 11.71 -0.80
N ARG A 233 0.57 10.62 -0.38
CA ARG A 233 -0.87 10.62 -0.08
C ARG A 233 -1.21 11.27 1.26
N LEU A 234 -0.33 11.21 2.28
CA LEU A 234 -0.57 11.88 3.57
C LEU A 234 -0.67 13.42 3.47
N ALA A 235 -0.09 14.01 2.42
CA ALA A 235 -0.17 15.45 2.17
C ALA A 235 -1.57 15.90 1.71
N SER A 236 -2.40 14.98 1.20
CA SER A 236 -3.63 15.31 0.49
C SER A 236 -4.92 14.78 1.13
N THR A 237 -4.87 14.10 2.29
CA THR A 237 -6.02 13.38 2.86
C THR A 237 -6.56 13.95 4.17
N SER A 238 -7.77 13.55 4.54
CA SER A 238 -8.42 13.84 5.83
C SER A 238 -7.80 13.06 6.99
N SER A 239 -8.09 13.42 8.25
CA SER A 239 -7.48 12.76 9.43
C SER A 239 -7.76 11.25 9.50
N ASP A 240 -8.98 10.81 9.18
CA ASP A 240 -9.36 9.40 9.30
C ASP A 240 -8.74 8.53 8.19
N GLU A 241 -8.64 9.08 6.98
CA GLU A 241 -7.96 8.43 5.86
C GLU A 241 -6.45 8.29 6.12
N LYS A 242 -5.83 9.26 6.80
CA LYS A 242 -4.42 9.16 7.22
C LYS A 242 -4.20 7.98 8.15
N ILE A 243 -5.10 7.73 9.10
CA ILE A 243 -4.99 6.59 10.02
C ILE A 243 -5.02 5.28 9.23
N ARG A 244 -6.06 5.08 8.41
CA ARG A 244 -6.19 3.86 7.60
C ARG A 244 -4.98 3.62 6.71
N MET A 245 -4.49 4.68 6.06
CA MET A 245 -3.31 4.60 5.20
C MET A 245 -2.04 4.22 5.95
N VAL A 246 -1.78 4.83 7.12
CA VAL A 246 -0.62 4.48 7.94
C VAL A 246 -0.71 3.02 8.39
N GLU A 247 -1.89 2.56 8.81
CA GLU A 247 -2.09 1.18 9.23
C GLU A 247 -1.85 0.18 8.09
N SER A 248 -2.50 0.39 6.94
CA SER A 248 -2.29 -0.46 5.75
C SER A 248 -0.83 -0.49 5.29
N VAL A 249 -0.14 0.65 5.31
CA VAL A 249 1.30 0.71 4.95
C VAL A 249 2.17 -0.04 5.94
N VAL A 250 1.90 0.06 7.25
CA VAL A 250 2.61 -0.71 8.27
C VAL A 250 2.39 -2.21 8.08
N GLU A 251 1.15 -2.63 7.79
CA GLU A 251 0.83 -4.04 7.51
C GLU A 251 1.58 -4.56 6.28
N MET A 252 1.59 -3.78 5.19
CA MET A 252 2.32 -4.12 3.97
C MET A 252 3.83 -4.14 4.18
N LEU A 253 4.40 -3.26 5.00
CA LEU A 253 5.83 -3.30 5.34
C LEU A 253 6.17 -4.52 6.21
N TYR A 254 5.26 -4.91 7.11
CA TYR A 254 5.46 -6.04 8.01
C TYR A 254 5.44 -7.40 7.29
N SER A 255 4.83 -7.48 6.10
CA SER A 255 4.85 -8.68 5.27
C SER A 255 6.13 -8.85 4.43
N LEU A 256 7.01 -7.84 4.42
CA LEU A 256 8.29 -7.88 3.70
C LEU A 256 9.40 -8.51 4.55
N ASP A 257 10.55 -8.70 3.90
CA ASP A 257 11.80 -8.95 4.62
C ASP A 257 12.20 -7.66 5.36
N LEU A 258 12.03 -7.70 6.68
CA LEU A 258 12.27 -6.59 7.58
C LEU A 258 13.72 -6.09 7.55
N SER A 259 14.68 -6.92 7.13
CA SER A 259 16.08 -6.51 6.97
C SER A 259 16.30 -5.50 5.83
N THR A 260 15.37 -5.46 4.86
CA THR A 260 15.43 -4.56 3.71
C THR A 260 14.75 -3.21 3.96
N VAL A 261 13.97 -3.11 5.03
CA VAL A 261 13.19 -1.92 5.38
C VAL A 261 14.07 -0.95 6.15
N SER A 262 14.23 0.27 5.64
CA SER A 262 15.11 1.28 6.25
C SER A 262 14.63 1.73 7.63
N TYR A 263 15.43 1.49 8.68
CA TYR A 263 15.14 1.93 10.04
C TYR A 263 14.90 3.45 10.15
N LYS A 264 15.67 4.28 9.43
CA LYS A 264 15.48 5.74 9.40
C LYS A 264 14.08 6.12 8.92
N ARG A 265 13.57 5.42 7.91
CA ARG A 265 12.21 5.66 7.39
C ARG A 265 11.14 5.15 8.36
N LEU A 266 11.40 4.05 9.08
CA LEU A 266 10.53 3.57 10.15
C LEU A 266 10.43 4.56 11.30
N PHE A 267 11.54 5.17 11.73
CA PHE A 267 11.52 6.26 12.73
C PHE A 267 10.77 7.49 12.22
N GLY A 268 10.95 7.86 10.94
CA GLY A 268 10.14 8.90 10.31
C GLY A 268 8.63 8.59 10.37
N MET A 269 8.26 7.34 10.09
CA MET A 269 6.88 6.88 10.19
C MET A 269 6.36 6.81 11.63
N LEU A 270 7.22 6.48 12.60
CA LEU A 270 6.89 6.53 14.02
C LEU A 270 6.53 7.94 14.46
N ARG A 271 7.30 8.95 14.02
CA ARG A 271 7.04 10.36 14.30
C ARG A 271 5.75 10.86 13.65
N VAL A 272 5.43 10.39 12.44
CA VAL A 272 4.13 10.70 11.81
C VAL A 272 2.98 10.02 12.56
N SER A 273 3.17 8.76 12.95
CA SER A 273 2.14 7.97 13.60
C SER A 273 1.89 8.32 15.07
N SER A 274 2.83 9.00 15.75
CA SER A 274 2.62 9.49 17.12
C SER A 274 1.59 10.62 17.21
N HIS A 275 1.34 11.33 16.10
CA HIS A 275 0.34 12.39 16.00
C HIS A 275 -1.03 11.90 15.55
N VAL A 276 -1.17 10.62 15.19
CA VAL A 276 -2.44 10.01 14.75
C VAL A 276 -2.79 8.81 15.63
N ASN A 277 -4.08 8.56 15.85
CA ASN A 277 -4.51 7.50 16.76
C ASN A 277 -4.54 6.12 16.07
N ILE A 278 -3.37 5.61 15.64
CA ILE A 278 -3.24 4.26 15.08
C ILE A 278 -3.53 3.18 16.14
N SER A 279 -4.03 2.04 15.69
CA SER A 279 -4.31 0.87 16.52
C SER A 279 -3.07 0.39 17.26
N LYS A 280 -3.30 -0.20 18.44
CA LYS A 280 -2.24 -0.81 19.25
C LYS A 280 -1.48 -1.89 18.49
N CYS A 281 -2.17 -2.70 17.68
CA CYS A 281 -1.56 -3.74 16.85
C CYS A 281 -0.58 -3.14 15.83
N CYS A 282 -1.01 -2.13 15.08
CA CYS A 282 -0.17 -1.40 14.13
C CYS A 282 1.06 -0.80 14.83
N ARG A 283 0.87 -0.15 15.98
CA ARG A 283 1.98 0.42 16.76
C ARG A 283 2.99 -0.65 17.18
N CYS A 284 2.53 -1.80 17.68
CA CYS A 284 3.41 -2.91 18.05
C CYS A 284 4.20 -3.44 16.85
N LYS A 285 3.59 -3.54 15.66
CA LYS A 285 4.31 -3.96 14.44
C LYS A 285 5.38 -2.97 14.03
N LEU A 286 5.07 -1.67 14.08
CA LEU A 286 6.03 -0.61 13.79
C LEU A 286 7.21 -0.62 14.78
N GLU A 287 6.90 -0.63 16.07
CA GLU A 287 7.91 -0.74 17.13
C GLU A 287 8.73 -2.03 17.00
N SER A 288 8.11 -3.12 16.55
CA SER A 288 8.81 -4.39 16.30
C SER A 288 9.83 -4.29 15.17
N MET A 289 9.44 -3.70 14.04
CA MET A 289 10.34 -3.49 12.91
C MET A 289 11.54 -2.59 13.27
N ILE A 290 11.30 -1.54 14.07
CA ILE A 290 12.36 -0.65 14.58
C ILE A 290 13.26 -1.40 15.57
N GLY A 291 12.65 -2.13 16.52
CA GLY A 291 13.32 -2.93 17.52
C GLY A 291 14.35 -3.89 16.93
N LEU A 292 14.02 -4.54 15.81
CA LEU A 292 14.91 -5.48 15.13
C LEU A 292 16.21 -4.87 14.57
N GLN A 293 16.29 -3.54 14.44
CA GLN A 293 17.41 -2.82 13.82
C GLN A 293 18.00 -1.73 14.73
N LEU A 294 17.77 -1.79 16.05
CA LEU A 294 18.25 -0.77 16.99
C LEU A 294 19.76 -0.56 17.00
N ASP A 295 20.54 -1.58 16.63
CA ASP A 295 22.00 -1.48 16.54
C ASP A 295 22.49 -0.54 15.42
N GLN A 296 21.58 -0.07 14.56
CA GLN A 296 21.84 0.94 13.53
C GLN A 296 21.33 2.34 13.91
N ALA A 297 20.55 2.46 14.98
CA ALA A 297 19.96 3.72 15.41
C ALA A 297 20.99 4.66 16.04
N THR A 298 20.67 5.95 16.05
CA THR A 298 21.44 7.02 16.69
C THR A 298 20.69 7.58 17.89
N LEU A 299 21.36 8.35 18.74
CA LEU A 299 20.71 9.00 19.88
C LEU A 299 19.54 9.89 19.43
N ASP A 300 19.72 10.66 18.35
CA ASP A 300 18.68 11.52 17.76
C ASP A 300 17.41 10.76 17.35
N ASP A 301 17.53 9.47 17.01
CA ASP A 301 16.38 8.64 16.68
C ASP A 301 15.54 8.32 17.94
N PHE A 302 16.17 8.25 19.12
CA PHE A 302 15.53 7.95 20.41
C PHE A 302 14.89 9.19 21.06
N LEU A 303 15.30 10.39 20.66
CA LEU A 303 14.78 11.67 21.16
C LEU A 303 13.40 11.99 20.57
N VAL A 304 12.43 11.12 20.83
CA VAL A 304 11.02 11.29 20.47
C VAL A 304 10.33 12.05 21.60
N PRO A 305 9.67 13.20 21.32
CA PRO A 305 8.96 13.96 22.34
C PRO A 305 7.91 13.12 23.07
N SER A 306 7.73 13.38 24.36
CA SER A 306 6.70 12.72 25.14
C SER A 306 5.29 13.08 24.63
N PRO A 307 4.28 12.22 24.87
CA PRO A 307 2.89 12.54 24.52
C PRO A 307 2.45 13.82 25.23
N VAL A 308 1.56 14.61 24.62
CA VAL A 308 1.13 15.96 25.09
C VAL A 308 0.70 16.04 26.58
N ARG A 309 0.33 14.92 27.21
CA ARG A 309 -0.08 14.84 28.62
C ARG A 309 1.03 14.40 29.58
N ALA A 310 2.25 14.17 29.09
CA ALA A 310 3.40 13.82 29.89
C ALA A 310 4.18 15.08 30.26
N HIS A 311 4.72 15.09 31.48
CA HIS A 311 5.49 16.22 32.02
C HIS A 311 7.00 16.11 31.77
N TYR A 312 7.48 14.95 31.31
CA TYR A 312 8.88 14.70 30.98
C TYR A 312 9.13 14.95 29.48
N LEU A 313 10.37 15.20 29.07
CA LEU A 313 10.69 15.70 27.72
C LEU A 313 10.56 14.62 26.63
N TYR A 314 11.06 13.41 26.87
CA TYR A 314 11.18 12.35 25.87
C TYR A 314 10.40 11.07 26.21
N ASP A 315 9.83 10.36 25.23
CA ASP A 315 9.08 9.12 25.46
C ASP A 315 9.96 7.92 25.88
N VAL A 316 10.31 7.89 27.17
CA VAL A 316 11.04 6.78 27.80
C VAL A 316 10.33 5.44 27.63
N ASN A 317 8.98 5.42 27.64
CA ASN A 317 8.24 4.18 27.50
C ASN A 317 8.38 3.60 26.09
N LEU A 318 8.51 4.44 25.07
CA LEU A 318 8.80 4.01 23.70
C LEU A 318 10.16 3.32 23.66
N VAL A 319 11.22 3.94 24.18
CA VAL A 319 12.57 3.35 24.18
C VAL A 319 12.58 1.99 24.89
N ILE A 320 11.91 1.87 26.05
CA ILE A 320 11.75 0.59 26.75
C ILE A 320 11.05 -0.47 25.86
N ARG A 321 10.00 -0.09 25.11
CA ARG A 321 9.31 -1.02 24.20
C ARG A 321 10.20 -1.43 23.01
N LEU A 322 10.97 -0.50 22.45
CA LEU A 322 11.91 -0.79 21.38
C LEU A 322 13.01 -1.76 21.84
N VAL A 323 13.61 -1.53 23.01
CA VAL A 323 14.61 -2.43 23.59
C VAL A 323 14.02 -3.81 23.87
N LYS A 324 12.80 -3.88 24.42
CA LYS A 324 12.09 -5.16 24.61
C LYS A 324 11.89 -5.89 23.28
N SER A 325 11.55 -5.17 22.21
CA SER A 325 11.41 -5.77 20.88
C SER A 325 12.74 -6.28 20.33
N PHE A 326 13.83 -5.52 20.48
CA PHE A 326 15.18 -5.96 20.09
C PHE A 326 15.57 -7.28 20.75
N LEU A 327 15.21 -7.44 22.03
CA LEU A 327 15.47 -8.65 22.81
C LEU A 327 14.43 -9.76 22.64
N ALA A 328 13.39 -9.58 21.82
CA ALA A 328 12.24 -10.50 21.77
C ALA A 328 12.61 -11.93 21.32
N LYS A 329 13.68 -12.09 20.53
CA LYS A 329 14.21 -13.41 20.13
C LYS A 329 15.12 -14.06 21.17
N GLY A 330 15.35 -13.41 22.30
CA GLY A 330 16.25 -13.83 23.37
C GLY A 330 17.68 -13.32 23.18
N VAL A 331 18.32 -12.94 24.29
CA VAL A 331 19.68 -12.36 24.32
C VAL A 331 20.71 -13.27 23.63
N TRP A 332 20.59 -14.59 23.84
CA TRP A 332 21.52 -15.59 23.29
C TRP A 332 21.46 -15.74 21.77
N CYS A 333 20.38 -15.26 21.14
CA CYS A 333 20.21 -15.29 19.69
C CYS A 333 20.81 -14.06 18.99
N LEU A 334 21.33 -13.08 19.75
CA LEU A 334 21.88 -11.86 19.20
C LEU A 334 23.42 -11.91 19.18
N PRO A 335 24.06 -11.47 18.08
CA PRO A 335 25.49 -11.21 18.08
C PRO A 335 25.87 -10.22 19.18
N LEU A 336 26.88 -10.55 19.99
CA LEU A 336 27.34 -9.71 21.10
C LEU A 336 27.69 -8.29 20.66
N SER A 337 28.24 -8.13 19.44
CA SER A 337 28.54 -6.81 18.86
C SER A 337 27.30 -5.93 18.68
N ARG A 338 26.15 -6.50 18.29
CA ARG A 338 24.89 -5.76 18.17
C ARG A 338 24.34 -5.40 19.55
N LEU A 339 24.40 -6.35 20.49
CA LEU A 339 23.96 -6.15 21.86
C LEU A 339 24.73 -5.01 22.55
N LYS A 340 26.07 -5.00 22.40
CA LYS A 340 26.94 -3.93 22.93
C LYS A 340 26.64 -2.56 22.30
N LYS A 341 26.44 -2.50 20.98
CA LYS A 341 26.04 -1.25 20.31
C LYS A 341 24.73 -0.67 20.87
N VAL A 342 23.72 -1.53 21.05
CA VAL A 342 22.44 -1.10 21.64
C VAL A 342 22.62 -0.70 23.10
N ALA A 343 23.46 -1.38 23.87
CA ALA A 343 23.78 -0.97 25.24
C ALA A 343 24.41 0.42 25.29
N SER A 344 25.43 0.69 24.47
CA SER A 344 26.02 2.02 24.39
C SER A 344 25.00 3.09 24.00
N LEU A 345 24.12 2.80 23.05
CA LEU A 345 23.04 3.72 22.64
C LEU A 345 22.03 3.99 23.77
N VAL A 346 21.62 2.95 24.50
CA VAL A 346 20.71 3.09 25.64
C VAL A 346 21.37 3.85 26.79
N ASP A 347 22.65 3.61 27.05
CA ASP A 347 23.38 4.32 28.11
C ASP A 347 23.54 5.81 27.78
N LEU A 348 23.80 6.17 26.51
CA LEU A 348 23.76 7.57 26.05
C LEU A 348 22.38 8.20 26.25
N TYR A 349 21.31 7.45 25.95
CA TYR A 349 19.94 7.93 26.17
C TYR A 349 19.62 8.09 27.66
N ILE A 350 20.09 7.18 28.52
CA ILE A 350 19.91 7.28 29.98
C ILE A 350 20.58 8.55 30.51
N ALA A 351 21.79 8.86 30.05
CA ALA A 351 22.50 10.09 30.43
C ALA A 351 21.73 11.35 29.98
N GLU A 352 21.16 11.33 28.77
CA GLU A 352 20.38 12.45 28.23
C GLU A 352 19.08 12.71 29.00
N VAL A 353 18.39 11.66 29.48
CA VAL A 353 17.13 11.81 30.24
C VAL A 353 17.32 11.93 31.75
N ALA A 354 18.50 11.59 32.28
CA ALA A 354 18.82 11.67 33.70
C ALA A 354 18.55 13.05 34.34
N PRO A 355 18.90 14.19 33.72
CA PRO A 355 18.67 15.50 34.32
C PRO A 355 17.23 16.01 34.19
N ASP A 356 16.27 15.20 33.69
CA ASP A 356 14.86 15.60 33.60
C ASP A 356 14.17 15.49 34.98
N PRO A 357 13.77 16.62 35.61
CA PRO A 357 13.17 16.62 36.95
C PRO A 357 11.78 15.97 36.99
N GLN A 358 11.14 15.79 35.83
CA GLN A 358 9.81 15.17 35.70
C GLN A 358 9.91 13.67 35.39
N LEU A 359 11.12 13.14 35.20
CA LEU A 359 11.33 11.71 35.02
C LEU A 359 11.11 10.98 36.34
N LYS A 360 10.18 10.01 36.34
CA LYS A 360 9.87 9.23 37.54
C LYS A 360 10.96 8.19 37.84
N PRO A 361 11.28 7.93 39.13
CA PRO A 361 12.29 6.93 39.50
C PRO A 361 12.01 5.54 38.93
N SER A 362 10.74 5.14 38.86
CA SER A 362 10.33 3.84 38.30
C SER A 362 10.65 3.70 36.81
N LYS A 363 10.60 4.79 36.04
CA LYS A 363 10.94 4.80 34.61
C LYS A 363 12.45 4.81 34.39
N PHE A 364 13.16 5.63 35.17
CA PHE A 364 14.62 5.65 35.15
C PHE A 364 15.20 4.27 35.48
N LEU A 365 14.69 3.63 36.55
CA LEU A 365 15.06 2.26 36.91
C LEU A 365 14.72 1.24 35.82
N ALA A 366 13.58 1.40 35.15
CA ALA A 366 13.19 0.53 34.05
C ALA A 366 14.12 0.64 32.83
N LEU A 367 14.68 1.82 32.55
CA LEU A 367 15.70 2.00 31.51
C LEU A 367 17.01 1.29 31.87
N ILE A 368 17.51 1.50 33.08
CA ILE A 368 18.76 0.86 33.55
C ILE A 368 18.65 -0.67 33.42
N ARG A 369 17.50 -1.22 33.80
CA ARG A 369 17.21 -2.67 33.77
C ARG A 369 16.73 -3.19 32.42
N ALA A 370 16.68 -2.36 31.37
CA ALA A 370 16.14 -2.78 30.08
C ALA A 370 17.02 -3.79 29.33
N LEU A 371 18.32 -3.81 29.61
CA LEU A 371 19.32 -4.68 29.00
C LEU A 371 20.01 -5.55 30.07
N PRO A 372 20.46 -6.77 29.72
CA PRO A 372 21.21 -7.62 30.63
C PRO A 372 22.59 -7.03 30.94
N ASP A 373 23.13 -7.36 32.12
CA ASP A 373 24.45 -6.89 32.56
C ASP A 373 25.57 -7.30 31.62
N SER A 374 25.45 -8.48 30.98
CA SER A 374 26.41 -8.98 29.98
C SER A 374 26.49 -8.14 28.70
N ALA A 375 25.57 -7.20 28.48
CA ALA A 375 25.60 -6.28 27.35
C ALA A 375 26.65 -5.16 27.53
N ARG A 376 27.19 -4.99 28.75
CA ARG A 376 28.05 -3.87 29.13
C ARG A 376 29.44 -4.35 29.55
N ASP A 377 30.45 -3.62 29.11
CA ASP A 377 31.85 -3.84 29.52
C ASP A 377 32.22 -3.01 30.76
N SER A 378 31.55 -1.88 30.96
CA SER A 378 31.66 -1.02 32.15
C SER A 378 30.30 -0.43 32.50
N PHE A 379 30.11 -0.10 33.78
CA PHE A 379 28.90 0.54 34.32
C PHE A 379 29.12 2.03 34.67
N ASP A 380 30.31 2.59 34.40
CA ASP A 380 30.65 3.97 34.79
C ASP A 380 29.68 5.00 34.21
N GLY A 381 29.24 4.82 32.95
CA GLY A 381 28.24 5.69 32.33
C GLY A 381 26.88 5.65 33.01
N ILE A 382 26.48 4.47 33.52
CA ILE A 382 25.24 4.33 34.31
C ILE A 382 25.40 4.99 35.66
N TYR A 383 26.51 4.74 36.37
CA TYR A 383 26.75 5.35 37.67
C TYR A 383 26.77 6.88 37.57
N HIS A 384 27.40 7.43 36.54
CA HIS A 384 27.36 8.86 36.26
C HIS A 384 25.92 9.35 35.99
N SER A 385 25.14 8.62 35.19
CA SER A 385 23.74 8.99 34.94
C SER A 385 22.87 8.93 36.20
N VAL A 386 23.13 7.96 37.10
CA VAL A 386 22.45 7.83 38.39
C VAL A 386 22.79 9.02 39.28
N ASP A 387 24.06 9.43 39.31
CA ASP A 387 24.53 10.61 40.05
C ASP A 387 23.80 11.87 39.58
N LEU A 388 23.80 12.13 38.26
CA LEU A 388 23.06 13.25 37.65
C LEU A 388 21.56 13.22 37.99
N TYR A 389 20.93 12.06 37.92
CA TYR A 389 19.51 11.90 38.24
C TYR A 389 19.22 12.20 39.71
N LEU A 390 20.09 11.74 40.62
CA LEU A 390 19.94 11.97 42.06
C LEU A 390 20.19 13.44 42.42
N GLU A 391 21.21 14.09 41.86
CA GLU A 391 21.47 15.52 42.07
C GLU A 391 20.23 16.36 41.74
N VAL A 392 19.60 16.11 40.58
CA VAL A 392 18.37 16.81 40.18
C VAL A 392 17.22 16.46 41.14
N CYS A 393 17.02 15.20 41.52
CA CYS A 393 15.96 14.83 42.45
C CYS A 393 16.12 15.49 43.83
N TYR A 394 17.34 15.59 44.36
CA TYR A 394 17.61 16.22 45.66
C TYR A 394 17.31 17.73 45.64
N ILE A 395 17.60 18.41 44.53
CA ILE A 395 17.31 19.85 44.37
C ILE A 395 15.80 20.14 44.38
N TYR A 396 14.95 19.20 43.97
CA TYR A 396 13.49 19.37 43.92
C TYR A 396 12.74 18.87 45.18
N ILE A 397 13.44 18.20 46.10
CA ILE A 397 12.89 17.75 47.39
C ILE A 397 13.11 18.80 48.50
N LEU A 398 14.14 19.65 48.35
CA LEU A 398 14.37 20.86 49.16
C LEU A 398 13.53 22.03 48.62
#